data_AF-A0AAE8ZY69-F1
#
_entry.id   AF-A0AAE8ZY69-F1
#
_cell.length_a   1.000
_cell.length_b   1.000
_cell.length_c   1.000
_cell.angle_alpha   90.00
_cell.angle_beta   90.00
_cell.angle_gamma   90.00
#
_symmetry.space_group_name_H-M   'P 1'
#
loop_
_entity.id
_entity.type
_entity.pdbx_description
1 polymer ?
#
loop_
_entity_poly.entity_id
_entity_poly.type
_entity_poly.pdbx_seq_one_letter_code
_entity_poly.pdbx_strand_id
1 'polypeptide(L)'
;MSSILCGVCEQTSDSFNFGALSCNACAAFFRRVIASNRIPKVQCDRKCDLTSRILRRSNQGDSKVAETSLFLAPYWKQRRTIMGRTFKELKMDVSELLVFCALIYWDFGLHEQSDECIEIRLERRSGILKELKLYEQSLRSENDASLRIGQIMLVLQMVQKSVSMMEEYKTISIIYDLCAKHCPLFQMSEGGL
;
A
#
# COMPACT_ATOMS: atom_id res chain seq x y z
N MET A 1 -36.76 -6.80 -0.93
CA MET A 1 -35.54 -6.41 -0.18
C MET A 1 -34.66 -7.63 -0.08
N SER A 2 -33.48 -7.61 -0.71
CA SER A 2 -32.52 -8.72 -0.62
C SER A 2 -31.81 -8.65 0.73
N SER A 3 -31.95 -9.69 1.55
CA SER A 3 -31.25 -9.78 2.83
C SER A 3 -29.79 -10.16 2.60
N ILE A 4 -28.88 -9.40 3.21
CA ILE A 4 -27.45 -9.69 3.16
C ILE A 4 -27.19 -10.93 4.02
N LEU A 5 -26.38 -11.88 3.52
CA LEU A 5 -26.09 -13.14 4.22
C LEU A 5 -24.79 -13.06 5.04
N CYS A 6 -24.77 -13.75 6.16
CA CYS A 6 -23.61 -13.93 7.02
C CYS A 6 -22.57 -14.79 6.30
N GLY A 7 -21.33 -14.32 6.21
CA GLY A 7 -20.21 -15.04 5.57
C GLY A 7 -19.71 -16.27 6.33
N VAL A 8 -20.31 -16.60 7.48
CA VAL A 8 -19.93 -17.74 8.34
C VAL A 8 -20.98 -18.85 8.28
N CYS A 9 -22.26 -18.53 8.53
CA CYS A 9 -23.34 -19.52 8.59
C CYS A 9 -24.39 -19.40 7.48
N GLU A 10 -24.23 -18.45 6.55
CA GLU A 10 -25.14 -18.22 5.41
C GLU A 10 -26.59 -17.83 5.81
N GLN A 11 -26.86 -17.52 7.09
CA GLN A 11 -28.13 -16.94 7.54
C GLN A 11 -28.15 -15.42 7.32
N THR A 12 -29.27 -14.75 7.63
CA THR A 12 -29.35 -13.29 7.54
C THR A 12 -28.27 -12.61 8.40
N SER A 13 -27.51 -11.71 7.78
CA SER A 13 -26.52 -10.88 8.45
C SER A 13 -27.22 -9.74 9.15
N ASP A 14 -26.80 -9.47 10.39
CA ASP A 14 -27.32 -8.35 11.16
C ASP A 14 -26.51 -7.09 10.87
N SER A 15 -25.18 -7.22 10.76
CA SER A 15 -24.28 -6.09 10.55
C SER A 15 -22.86 -6.54 10.14
N PHE A 16 -21.97 -5.58 9.94
CA PHE A 16 -20.54 -5.82 9.74
C PHE A 16 -19.83 -5.92 11.09
N ASN A 17 -19.36 -7.12 11.47
CA ASN A 17 -18.66 -7.36 12.74
C ASN A 17 -17.26 -7.92 12.49
N PHE A 18 -16.25 -7.37 13.16
CA PHE A 18 -14.85 -7.86 13.13
C PHE A 18 -14.29 -8.04 11.70
N GLY A 19 -14.65 -7.14 10.78
CA GLY A 19 -14.15 -7.16 9.40
C GLY A 19 -14.97 -8.02 8.42
N ALA A 20 -16.11 -8.59 8.83
CA ALA A 20 -16.96 -9.37 7.94
C ALA A 20 -18.47 -9.17 8.21
N LEU A 21 -19.28 -9.27 7.15
CA LEU A 21 -20.74 -9.36 7.26
C LEU A 21 -21.12 -10.64 8.00
N SER A 22 -21.71 -10.50 9.18
CA SER A 22 -22.03 -11.62 10.05
C SER A 22 -23.29 -11.40 10.89
N CYS A 23 -23.96 -12.50 11.23
CA CYS A 23 -25.03 -12.47 12.22
C CYS A 23 -24.46 -12.28 13.63
N ASN A 24 -25.29 -11.76 14.53
CA ASN A 24 -24.95 -11.48 15.91
C ASN A 24 -24.48 -12.74 16.66
N ALA A 25 -25.03 -13.92 16.31
CA ALA A 25 -24.63 -15.19 16.90
C ALA A 25 -23.18 -15.57 16.55
N CYS A 26 -22.80 -15.47 15.27
CA CYS A 26 -21.43 -15.74 14.81
C CYS A 26 -20.44 -14.71 15.37
N ALA A 27 -20.81 -13.43 15.42
CA ALA A 27 -20.01 -12.38 16.02
C ALA A 27 -19.79 -12.60 17.53
N ALA A 28 -20.84 -13.00 18.27
CA ALA A 28 -20.75 -13.30 19.69
C ALA A 28 -19.93 -14.56 19.98
N PHE A 29 -20.02 -15.58 19.12
CA PHE A 29 -19.16 -16.76 19.21
C PHE A 29 -17.68 -16.40 19.03
N PHE A 30 -17.36 -15.62 17.99
CA PHE A 30 -15.99 -15.15 17.73
C PHE A 30 -15.40 -14.37 18.91
N ARG A 31 -16.16 -13.41 19.47
CA ARG A 31 -15.75 -12.67 20.68
C ARG A 31 -15.42 -13.61 21.84
N ARG A 32 -16.24 -14.63 22.09
CA ARG A 32 -16.01 -15.61 23.18
C ARG A 32 -14.76 -16.45 22.95
N VAL A 33 -14.52 -16.88 21.71
CA VAL A 33 -13.32 -17.65 21.33
C VAL A 33 -12.04 -16.84 21.53
N ILE A 34 -12.02 -15.59 21.06
CA ILE A 34 -10.87 -14.69 21.24
C ILE A 34 -10.64 -14.35 22.72
N ALA A 35 -11.70 -13.99 23.46
CA ALA A 35 -11.58 -13.62 24.88
C ALA A 35 -11.16 -14.79 25.78
N SER A 36 -11.50 -16.03 25.40
CA SER A 36 -11.13 -17.21 26.18
C SER A 36 -9.75 -17.79 25.83
N ASN A 37 -9.08 -17.25 24.80
CA ASN A 37 -7.83 -17.79 24.23
C ASN A 37 -7.89 -19.31 23.95
N ARG A 38 -9.09 -19.84 23.70
CA ARG A 38 -9.33 -21.25 23.38
C ARG A 38 -9.60 -21.37 21.90
N ILE A 39 -8.65 -21.92 21.14
CA ILE A 39 -8.92 -22.36 19.77
C ILE A 39 -9.80 -23.62 19.88
N PRO A 40 -11.07 -23.61 19.39
CA PRO A 40 -11.90 -24.79 19.41
C PRO A 40 -11.22 -25.88 18.57
N LYS A 41 -10.80 -26.97 19.20
CA LYS A 41 -10.38 -28.18 18.48
C LYS A 41 -11.65 -28.84 17.94
N VAL A 42 -12.04 -28.50 16.71
CA VAL A 42 -13.10 -29.24 16.02
C VAL A 42 -12.51 -30.57 15.56
N GLN A 43 -12.99 -31.66 16.14
CA GLN A 43 -12.70 -33.01 15.65
C GLN A 43 -13.83 -33.36 14.67
N CYS A 44 -13.62 -33.17 13.35
CA CYS A 44 -14.57 -33.63 12.33
C CYS A 44 -14.56 -35.17 12.34
N ASP A 45 -15.73 -35.80 12.41
CA ASP A 45 -15.93 -37.26 12.34
C ASP A 45 -15.58 -37.87 10.97
N ARG A 46 -14.82 -37.15 10.15
CA ARG A 46 -14.36 -37.46 8.79
C ARG A 46 -15.45 -37.87 7.78
N LYS A 47 -16.74 -37.72 8.13
CA LYS A 47 -17.90 -37.89 7.23
C LYS A 47 -18.30 -36.60 6.51
N CYS A 48 -17.48 -35.55 6.64
CA CYS A 48 -17.68 -34.24 6.04
C CYS A 48 -17.32 -34.31 4.53
N ASP A 49 -18.28 -34.32 3.59
CA ASP A 49 -18.00 -34.18 2.14
C ASP A 49 -17.67 -32.71 1.81
N LEU A 50 -16.44 -32.31 2.14
CA LEU A 50 -15.89 -30.98 1.88
C LEU A 50 -15.39 -30.81 0.42
N THR A 51 -15.47 -31.88 -0.36
CA THR A 51 -14.83 -32.01 -1.68
C THR A 51 -15.47 -31.09 -2.72
N SER A 52 -16.76 -30.73 -2.58
CA SER A 52 -17.47 -29.92 -3.60
C SER A 52 -17.32 -28.40 -3.46
N ARG A 53 -17.20 -27.87 -2.23
CA ARG A 53 -17.10 -26.41 -1.97
C ARG A 53 -15.65 -25.91 -1.86
N ILE A 54 -14.74 -26.71 -1.31
CA ILE A 54 -13.32 -26.32 -1.18
C ILE A 54 -12.62 -26.38 -2.55
N LEU A 55 -12.86 -27.41 -3.37
CA LEU A 55 -12.23 -27.51 -4.70
C LEU A 55 -12.67 -26.38 -5.66
N ARG A 56 -13.92 -25.89 -5.57
CA ARG A 56 -14.38 -24.75 -6.39
C ARG A 56 -13.77 -23.42 -5.96
N ARG A 57 -13.52 -23.19 -4.67
CA ARG A 57 -12.81 -21.99 -4.17
C ARG A 57 -11.29 -22.08 -4.32
N SER A 58 -10.68 -23.25 -4.14
CA SER A 58 -9.25 -23.47 -4.40
C SER A 58 -8.92 -23.30 -5.87
N ASN A 59 -9.68 -23.88 -6.81
CA ASN A 59 -9.40 -23.67 -8.24
C ASN A 59 -9.52 -22.19 -8.68
N GLN A 60 -10.42 -21.43 -8.08
CA GLN A 60 -10.61 -20.01 -8.41
C GLN A 60 -9.60 -19.10 -7.66
N GLY A 61 -9.22 -19.44 -6.44
CA GLY A 61 -8.20 -18.76 -5.64
C GLY A 61 -6.79 -19.04 -6.13
N ASP A 62 -6.47 -20.28 -6.50
CA ASP A 62 -5.17 -20.69 -7.04
C ASP A 62 -4.96 -20.10 -8.45
N SER A 63 -6.01 -20.06 -9.28
CA SER A 63 -5.98 -19.37 -10.57
C SER A 63 -5.76 -17.87 -10.40
N LYS A 64 -6.50 -17.20 -9.51
CA LYS A 64 -6.32 -15.76 -9.26
C LYS A 64 -4.96 -15.44 -8.63
N VAL A 65 -4.44 -16.29 -7.75
CA VAL A 65 -3.09 -16.12 -7.17
C VAL A 65 -2.01 -16.32 -8.23
N ALA A 66 -2.17 -17.32 -9.12
CA ALA A 66 -1.27 -17.53 -10.25
C ALA A 66 -1.30 -16.35 -11.23
N GLU A 67 -2.50 -15.83 -11.53
CA GLU A 67 -2.71 -14.69 -12.43
C GLU A 67 -2.17 -13.38 -11.83
N THR A 68 -2.44 -13.11 -10.55
CA THR A 68 -1.85 -12.00 -9.79
C THR A 68 -0.33 -12.10 -9.76
N SER A 69 0.21 -13.30 -9.51
CA SER A 69 1.67 -13.51 -9.55
C SER A 69 2.24 -13.32 -10.96
N LEU A 70 1.52 -13.69 -12.02
CA LEU A 70 1.97 -13.52 -13.40
C LEU A 70 2.06 -12.03 -13.77
N PHE A 71 1.01 -11.26 -13.50
CA PHE A 71 0.94 -9.86 -13.90
C PHE A 71 1.72 -8.92 -12.97
N LEU A 72 1.73 -9.19 -11.66
CA LEU A 72 2.23 -8.23 -10.66
C LEU A 72 3.64 -8.56 -10.15
N ALA A 73 4.16 -9.78 -10.33
CA ALA A 73 5.52 -10.11 -9.91
C ALA A 73 6.62 -9.23 -10.50
N PRO A 74 6.57 -8.80 -11.79
CA PRO A 74 7.55 -7.87 -12.34
C PRO A 74 7.60 -6.55 -11.56
N TYR A 75 6.43 -5.97 -11.25
CA TYR A 75 6.30 -4.74 -10.47
C TYR A 75 6.85 -4.90 -9.04
N TRP A 76 6.55 -6.03 -8.37
CA TRP A 76 7.07 -6.29 -7.03
C TRP A 76 8.58 -6.54 -6.99
N LYS A 77 9.12 -7.23 -8.01
CA LYS A 77 10.56 -7.46 -8.14
C LYS A 77 11.29 -6.14 -8.40
N GLN A 78 10.75 -5.33 -9.30
CA GLN A 78 11.31 -4.02 -9.64
C GLN A 78 11.25 -3.07 -8.44
N ARG A 79 10.09 -2.96 -7.75
CA ARG A 79 9.94 -2.15 -6.53
C ARG A 79 10.92 -2.55 -5.44
N ARG A 80 11.03 -3.85 -5.14
CA ARG A 80 11.96 -4.36 -4.11
C ARG A 80 13.41 -4.08 -4.46
N THR A 81 13.79 -4.28 -5.72
CA THR A 81 15.18 -4.12 -6.17
C THR A 81 15.58 -2.65 -6.18
N ILE A 82 14.72 -1.80 -6.75
CA ILE A 82 15.04 -0.40 -6.96
C ILE A 82 14.94 0.40 -5.67
N MET A 83 13.82 0.32 -4.96
CA MET A 83 13.59 1.15 -3.78
C MET A 83 14.33 0.58 -2.56
N GLY A 84 14.28 -0.74 -2.36
CA GLY A 84 14.92 -1.39 -1.21
C GLY A 84 16.45 -1.28 -1.21
N ARG A 85 17.10 -1.39 -2.38
CA ARG A 85 18.56 -1.29 -2.49
C ARG A 85 19.04 0.15 -2.33
N THR A 86 18.42 1.07 -3.06
CA THR A 86 18.82 2.47 -3.11
C THR A 86 18.72 3.14 -1.73
N PHE A 87 17.62 2.93 -1.00
CA PHE A 87 17.48 3.46 0.36
C PHE A 87 18.44 2.82 1.36
N LYS A 88 18.74 1.52 1.21
CA LYS A 88 19.67 0.81 2.09
C LYS A 88 21.12 1.27 1.88
N GLU A 89 21.50 1.58 0.64
CA GLU A 89 22.85 2.01 0.29
C GLU A 89 23.09 3.49 0.61
N LEU A 90 22.06 4.36 0.49
CA LEU A 90 22.22 5.80 0.72
C LEU A 90 22.55 6.15 2.19
N LYS A 91 22.00 5.40 3.16
CA LYS A 91 22.20 5.62 4.61
C LYS A 91 22.06 7.09 5.00
N MET A 92 20.87 7.65 4.79
CA MET A 92 20.57 9.03 5.19
C MET A 92 20.64 9.16 6.72
N ASP A 93 21.25 10.24 7.21
CA ASP A 93 21.07 10.65 8.59
C ASP A 93 19.69 11.30 8.81
N VAL A 94 19.40 11.70 10.05
CA VAL A 94 18.09 12.25 10.42
C VAL A 94 17.83 13.58 9.71
N SER A 95 18.84 14.44 9.57
CA SER A 95 18.70 15.75 8.93
C SER A 95 18.46 15.59 7.43
N GLU A 96 19.25 14.74 6.77
CA GLU A 96 19.08 14.38 5.36
C GLU A 96 17.69 13.78 5.12
N LEU A 97 17.21 12.90 6.01
CA LEU A 97 15.89 12.27 5.90
C LEU A 97 14.75 13.29 6.07
N LEU A 98 14.86 14.24 6.99
CA LEU A 98 13.85 15.29 7.19
C LEU A 98 13.72 16.19 5.96
N VAL A 99 14.86 16.63 5.41
CA VAL A 99 14.90 17.38 4.16
C VAL A 99 14.30 16.57 3.02
N PHE A 100 14.66 15.29 2.91
CA PHE A 100 14.12 14.39 1.89
C PHE A 100 12.59 14.27 1.98
N CYS A 101 12.05 14.09 3.18
CA CYS A 101 10.60 14.08 3.42
C CYS A 101 9.95 15.43 3.08
N ALA A 102 10.59 16.56 3.41
CA ALA A 102 10.10 17.88 3.05
C ALA A 102 10.05 18.07 1.53
N LEU A 103 11.05 17.59 0.79
CA LEU A 103 11.06 17.62 -0.68
C LEU A 103 9.97 16.74 -1.31
N ILE A 104 9.64 15.60 -0.68
CA ILE A 104 8.49 14.77 -1.09
C ILE A 104 7.17 15.50 -0.82
N TYR A 105 7.05 16.16 0.34
CA TYR A 105 5.84 16.88 0.70
C TYR A 105 5.57 18.05 -0.25
N TRP A 106 6.61 18.80 -0.62
CA TRP A 106 6.54 19.91 -1.57
C TRP A 106 6.81 19.46 -3.03
N ASP A 107 6.43 18.24 -3.39
CA ASP A 107 6.65 17.71 -4.74
C ASP A 107 5.65 18.24 -5.78
N PHE A 108 6.02 18.10 -7.05
CA PHE A 108 5.19 18.40 -8.21
C PHE A 108 4.29 17.19 -8.48
N GLY A 109 2.96 17.33 -8.42
CA GLY A 109 2.10 16.16 -8.68
C GLY A 109 0.64 16.24 -8.26
N LEU A 110 0.20 17.34 -7.66
CA LEU A 110 -1.24 17.57 -7.47
C LEU A 110 -1.77 18.29 -8.71
N HIS A 111 -2.67 17.63 -9.43
CA HIS A 111 -3.42 18.24 -10.51
C HIS A 111 -4.35 19.35 -9.95
N GLU A 112 -4.67 20.35 -10.75
CA GLU A 112 -5.63 21.43 -10.41
C GLU A 112 -5.21 22.36 -9.26
N GLN A 113 -3.91 22.64 -9.11
CA GLN A 113 -3.46 23.65 -8.16
C GLN A 113 -3.58 25.07 -8.72
N SER A 114 -3.86 26.03 -7.83
CA SER A 114 -3.77 27.46 -8.16
C SER A 114 -2.33 27.88 -8.43
N ASP A 115 -2.16 28.92 -9.25
CA ASP A 115 -0.84 29.50 -9.54
C ASP A 115 -0.12 29.93 -8.25
N GLU A 116 -0.86 30.49 -7.28
CA GLU A 116 -0.34 30.86 -5.95
C GLU A 116 0.23 29.65 -5.19
N CYS A 117 -0.44 28.48 -5.23
CA CYS A 117 0.08 27.25 -4.61
C CYS A 117 1.37 26.78 -5.30
N ILE A 118 1.47 26.94 -6.62
CA ILE A 118 2.66 26.57 -7.39
C ILE A 118 3.84 27.46 -7.02
N GLU A 119 3.62 28.77 -6.92
CA GLU A 119 4.64 29.73 -6.50
C GLU A 119 5.17 29.43 -5.09
N ILE A 120 4.25 29.23 -4.13
CA ILE A 120 4.62 28.87 -2.75
C ILE A 120 5.42 27.56 -2.73
N ARG A 121 5.01 26.55 -3.50
CA ARG A 121 5.76 25.29 -3.60
C ARG A 121 7.19 25.54 -4.10
N LEU A 122 7.35 26.28 -5.19
CA LEU A 122 8.65 26.56 -5.79
C LEU A 122 9.57 27.30 -4.81
N GLU A 123 9.03 28.31 -4.12
CA GLU A 123 9.74 29.07 -3.10
C GLU A 123 10.21 28.16 -1.96
N ARG A 124 9.30 27.34 -1.39
CA ARG A 124 9.63 26.42 -0.29
C ARG A 124 10.67 25.39 -0.70
N ARG A 125 10.53 24.78 -1.89
CA ARG A 125 11.48 23.78 -2.40
C ARG A 125 12.87 24.38 -2.61
N SER A 126 12.95 25.60 -3.13
CA SER A 126 14.22 26.32 -3.29
C SER A 126 14.90 26.56 -1.94
N GLY A 127 14.13 26.97 -0.93
CA GLY A 127 14.62 27.12 0.45
C GLY A 127 15.18 25.81 1.02
N ILE A 128 14.44 24.72 0.90
CA ILE A 128 14.83 23.39 1.40
C ILE A 128 16.13 22.91 0.73
N LEU A 129 16.26 23.07 -0.59
CA LEU A 129 17.49 22.70 -1.31
C LEU A 129 18.69 23.56 -0.90
N LYS A 130 18.47 24.84 -0.58
CA LYS A 130 19.52 25.71 -0.05
C LYS A 130 19.96 25.26 1.33
N GLU A 131 19.04 24.89 2.22
CA GLU A 131 19.36 24.34 3.54
C GLU A 131 20.15 23.04 3.43
N LEU A 132 19.73 22.12 2.55
CA LEU A 132 20.46 20.89 2.28
C LEU A 132 21.89 21.19 1.81
N LYS A 133 22.03 22.13 0.88
CA LYS A 133 23.35 22.54 0.37
C LYS A 133 24.25 23.05 1.50
N LEU A 134 23.73 23.94 2.36
CA LEU A 134 24.49 24.51 3.46
C LEU A 134 24.87 23.44 4.50
N TYR A 135 23.94 22.54 4.82
CA TYR A 135 24.19 21.42 5.73
C TYR A 135 25.32 20.53 5.22
N GLU A 136 25.22 20.10 3.96
CA GLU A 136 26.20 19.23 3.32
C GLU A 136 27.58 19.86 3.22
N GLN A 137 27.64 21.15 2.86
CA GLN A 137 28.88 21.92 2.80
C GLN A 137 29.52 22.16 4.18
N SER A 138 28.73 22.11 5.27
CA SER A 138 29.28 22.23 6.62
C SER A 138 29.98 20.96 7.11
N LEU A 139 29.65 19.80 6.52
CA LEU A 139 30.18 18.49 6.92
C LEU A 139 31.25 17.96 5.98
N ARG A 140 31.22 18.37 4.70
CA ARG A 140 31.99 17.75 3.62
C ARG A 140 32.66 18.81 2.75
N SER A 141 33.65 18.39 1.95
CA SER A 141 34.23 19.26 0.93
C SER A 141 33.18 19.64 -0.12
N GLU A 142 33.36 20.74 -0.86
CA GLU A 142 32.36 21.21 -1.83
C GLU A 142 31.99 20.16 -2.89
N ASN A 143 32.98 19.41 -3.38
CA ASN A 143 32.78 18.34 -4.36
C ASN A 143 32.01 17.16 -3.76
N ASP A 144 32.37 16.76 -2.53
CA ASP A 144 31.70 15.63 -1.85
C ASP A 144 30.28 15.98 -1.43
N ALA A 145 30.05 17.22 -0.98
CA ALA A 145 28.73 17.77 -0.69
C ALA A 145 27.84 17.76 -1.94
N SER A 146 28.37 18.22 -3.07
CA SER A 146 27.64 18.22 -4.35
C SER A 146 27.27 16.80 -4.79
N LEU A 147 28.21 15.85 -4.63
CA LEU A 147 27.95 14.44 -4.93
C LEU A 147 26.87 13.86 -4.02
N ARG A 148 26.91 14.17 -2.71
CA ARG A 148 25.92 13.70 -1.73
C ARG A 148 24.53 14.24 -2.01
N ILE A 149 24.41 15.53 -2.32
CA ILE A 149 23.14 16.14 -2.76
C ILE A 149 22.62 15.41 -4.00
N GLY A 150 23.48 15.16 -4.99
CA GLY A 150 23.12 14.41 -6.19
C GLY A 150 22.57 13.01 -5.87
N GLN A 151 23.21 12.28 -4.95
CA GLN A 151 22.72 10.98 -4.50
C GLN A 151 21.33 11.07 -3.85
N ILE A 152 21.09 12.06 -2.97
CA ILE A 152 19.77 12.27 -2.34
C ILE A 152 18.72 12.62 -3.41
N MET A 153 19.06 13.46 -4.38
CA MET A 153 18.16 13.83 -5.49
C MET A 153 17.82 12.65 -6.39
N LEU A 154 18.78 11.75 -6.66
CA LEU A 154 18.51 10.52 -7.40
C LEU A 154 17.47 9.65 -6.69
N VAL A 155 17.57 9.50 -5.37
CA VAL A 155 16.58 8.73 -4.59
C VAL A 155 15.20 9.38 -4.64
N LEU A 156 15.14 10.72 -4.65
CA LEU A 156 13.88 11.45 -4.77
C LEU A 156 13.19 11.14 -6.11
N GLN A 157 13.95 11.12 -7.20
CA GLN A 157 13.44 10.69 -8.51
C GLN A 157 12.95 9.24 -8.50
N MET A 158 13.59 8.36 -7.74
CA MET A 158 13.13 6.97 -7.61
C MET A 158 11.79 6.86 -6.87
N VAL A 159 11.50 7.75 -5.93
CA VAL A 159 10.18 7.84 -5.28
C VAL A 159 9.12 8.23 -6.30
N GLN A 160 9.36 9.28 -7.09
CA GLN A 160 8.45 9.71 -8.15
C GLN A 160 8.16 8.59 -9.15
N LYS A 161 9.20 7.89 -9.60
CA LYS A 161 9.05 6.72 -10.49
C LYS A 161 8.25 5.59 -9.84
N SER A 162 8.40 5.39 -8.53
CA SER A 162 7.66 4.36 -7.80
C SER A 162 6.17 4.70 -7.67
N VAL A 163 5.82 5.98 -7.55
CA VAL A 163 4.41 6.44 -7.56
C VAL A 163 3.77 6.16 -8.91
N SER A 164 4.41 6.54 -10.01
CA SER A 164 3.91 6.25 -11.37
C SER A 164 3.73 4.73 -11.60
N MET A 165 4.68 3.91 -11.17
CA MET A 165 4.53 2.45 -11.23
C MET A 165 3.37 1.92 -10.37
N MET A 166 3.05 2.57 -9.24
CA MET A 166 1.91 2.19 -8.41
C MET A 166 0.57 2.49 -9.09
N GLU A 167 0.49 3.54 -9.91
CA GLU A 167 -0.70 3.86 -10.71
C GLU A 167 -0.93 2.84 -11.83
N GLU A 168 0.14 2.42 -12.53
CA GLU A 168 0.08 1.33 -13.50
C GLU A 168 -0.37 0.01 -12.85
N TYR A 169 0.26 -0.33 -11.71
CA TYR A 169 -0.11 -1.49 -10.90
C TYR A 169 -1.59 -1.46 -10.51
N LYS A 170 -2.09 -0.30 -10.07
CA LYS A 170 -3.51 -0.10 -9.73
C LYS A 170 -4.39 -0.38 -10.94
N THR A 171 -4.06 0.19 -12.09
CA THR A 171 -4.83 0.05 -13.33
C THR A 171 -4.94 -1.41 -13.76
N ILE A 172 -3.81 -2.13 -13.77
CA ILE A 172 -3.78 -3.57 -14.10
C ILE A 172 -4.60 -4.37 -13.09
N SER A 173 -4.44 -4.08 -11.79
CA SER A 173 -5.16 -4.79 -10.73
C SER A 173 -6.69 -4.62 -10.85
N ILE A 174 -7.16 -3.45 -11.29
CA ILE A 174 -8.58 -3.17 -11.52
C ILE A 174 -9.10 -3.87 -12.78
N ILE A 175 -8.39 -3.77 -13.90
CA ILE A 175 -8.78 -4.36 -15.19
C ILE A 175 -8.93 -5.88 -15.08
N TYR A 176 -7.96 -6.53 -14.42
CA TYR A 176 -7.89 -7.99 -14.31
C TYR A 176 -8.54 -8.53 -13.02
N ASP A 177 -9.17 -7.68 -12.20
CA ASP A 177 -9.84 -8.09 -10.95
C ASP A 177 -8.93 -8.94 -10.00
N LEU A 178 -7.64 -8.59 -9.99
CA LEU A 178 -6.56 -9.33 -9.31
C LEU A 178 -6.52 -9.06 -7.81
N CYS A 179 -6.91 -7.85 -7.42
CA CYS A 179 -7.05 -7.43 -6.02
C CYS A 179 -8.50 -7.03 -5.76
N ALA A 180 -8.97 -7.24 -4.53
CA ALA A 180 -10.33 -6.86 -4.14
C ALA A 180 -10.61 -5.41 -4.57
N LYS A 181 -11.55 -5.23 -5.53
CA LYS A 181 -12.07 -3.92 -5.98
C LYS A 181 -12.45 -2.95 -4.84
N HIS A 182 -12.59 -3.48 -3.64
CA HIS A 182 -12.98 -2.77 -2.42
C HIS A 182 -11.80 -2.46 -1.48
N CYS A 183 -10.54 -2.59 -1.93
CA CYS A 183 -9.39 -2.19 -1.11
C CYS A 183 -9.46 -0.66 -0.87
N PRO A 184 -9.54 -0.21 0.40
CA PRO A 184 -9.66 1.21 0.71
C PRO A 184 -8.50 2.05 0.17
N LEU A 185 -7.30 1.47 0.04
CA LEU A 185 -6.12 2.13 -0.54
C LEU A 185 -6.29 2.49 -2.02
N PHE A 186 -7.15 1.79 -2.77
CA PHE A 186 -7.44 2.10 -4.18
C PHE A 186 -8.67 2.99 -4.36
N GLN A 187 -9.51 3.14 -3.33
CA GLN A 187 -10.66 4.04 -3.32
C GLN A 187 -10.25 5.52 -3.07
N MET A 188 -9.03 5.77 -2.58
CA MET A 188 -8.53 7.11 -2.27
C MET A 188 -8.31 8.04 -3.49
N SER A 189 -8.46 7.56 -4.74
CA SER A 189 -8.29 8.40 -5.93
C SER A 189 -9.59 8.75 -6.64
N GLU A 190 -10.74 8.39 -6.10
CA GLU A 190 -12.04 8.89 -6.55
C GLU A 190 -12.49 9.96 -5.55
N GLY A 191 -11.70 11.02 -5.41
CA GLY A 191 -12.15 12.26 -4.81
C GLY A 191 -13.13 12.91 -5.77
N GLY A 192 -14.42 12.86 -5.42
CA GLY A 192 -15.49 13.43 -6.20
C GLY A 192 -15.32 14.93 -6.46
N LEU A 193 -15.60 15.30 -7.70
CA LEU A 193 -16.29 16.55 -8.05
C LEU A 193 -17.69 16.55 -7.42
#